data_AF-A0A519N255-F1
#
_entry.id   AF-A0A519N255-F1
#
_cell.length_a   1.000
_cell.length_b   1.000
_cell.length_c   1.000
_cell.angle_alpha   90.00
_cell.angle_beta   90.00
_cell.angle_gamma   90.00
#
_symmetry.space_group_name_H-M   'P 1'
#
loop_
_entity.id
_entity.type
_entity.pdbx_description
1 polymer ?
#
loop_
_entity_poly.entity_id
_entity_poly.type
_entity_poly.pdbx_seq_one_letter_code
_entity_poly.pdbx_strand_id
1 'polypeptide(L)'
;MMKKGLWFALLVCSNMFAQQYLVKKGGTKIDMHSFHVNESKKRVEYKANSQNSAILFNDVDSLVVDKKVLKRFDIGKKQRLLYVIASSKGKTLATSNKMVSRYVGGFESVVKQYEIVLIENGKATETLKFTARESDAEDRAKVFKIASTHFMDCNSFMERLALLGDQEDKSNLILLNYLDNPERLYCKK
;
A
#
# COMPACT_ATOMS: atom_id res chain seq x y z
N MET A 1 -23.51 1.61 55.81
CA MET A 1 -23.61 0.52 54.80
C MET A 1 -23.69 1.14 53.41
N MET A 2 -23.04 0.48 52.46
CA MET A 2 -22.53 1.01 51.19
C MET A 2 -23.53 0.93 50.02
N LYS A 3 -23.31 1.86 49.06
CA LYS A 3 -23.57 1.75 47.60
C LYS A 3 -25.06 1.79 47.19
N LYS A 4 -25.45 2.42 46.08
CA LYS A 4 -24.88 2.36 44.73
C LYS A 4 -25.25 3.62 43.94
N GLY A 5 -24.24 4.38 43.49
CA GLY A 5 -24.40 5.35 42.42
C GLY A 5 -24.31 4.61 41.08
N LEU A 6 -25.37 4.69 40.29
CA LEU A 6 -25.45 4.08 38.96
C LEU A 6 -24.81 5.07 37.96
N TRP A 7 -23.52 4.88 37.67
CA TRP A 7 -22.84 5.60 36.60
C TRP A 7 -23.21 4.98 35.25
N PHE A 8 -24.10 5.66 34.51
CA PHE A 8 -24.36 5.37 33.10
C PHE A 8 -23.13 5.77 32.28
N ALA A 9 -22.30 4.78 31.93
CA ALA A 9 -21.24 4.96 30.95
C ALA A 9 -21.87 5.07 29.55
N LEU A 10 -22.00 6.30 29.06
CA LEU A 10 -22.25 6.58 27.64
C LEU A 10 -21.01 6.17 26.85
N LEU A 11 -20.99 4.91 26.42
CA LEU A 11 -20.16 4.42 25.33
C LEU A 11 -20.66 5.08 24.03
N VAL A 12 -20.17 6.28 23.76
CA VAL A 12 -20.23 6.87 22.43
C VAL A 12 -19.29 6.03 21.56
N CYS A 13 -19.82 4.95 20.98
CA CYS A 13 -19.20 4.26 19.86
C CYS A 13 -19.17 5.26 18.69
N SER A 14 -18.14 6.13 18.66
CA SER A 14 -17.82 6.91 17.48
C SER A 14 -17.51 5.92 16.37
N ASN A 15 -18.45 5.72 15.46
CA ASN A 15 -18.23 5.00 14.22
C ASN A 15 -17.00 5.65 13.54
N MET A 16 -15.85 5.00 13.64
CA MET A 16 -14.67 5.35 12.86
C MET A 16 -15.02 5.02 11.41
N PHE A 17 -15.65 5.96 10.72
CA PHE A 17 -15.75 5.88 9.27
C PHE A 17 -14.34 5.89 8.71
N ALA A 18 -14.01 4.89 7.90
CA ALA A 18 -12.73 4.79 7.21
C ALA A 18 -12.46 6.11 6.47
N GLN A 19 -11.44 6.86 6.90
CA GLN A 19 -11.18 8.18 6.36
C GLN A 19 -10.38 8.01 5.06
N GLN A 20 -11.01 8.37 3.94
CA GLN A 20 -10.37 8.38 2.64
C GLN A 20 -10.29 9.81 2.13
N TYR A 21 -9.09 10.29 1.85
CA TYR A 21 -8.91 11.63 1.30
C TYR A 21 -7.77 11.68 0.29
N LEU A 22 -7.94 12.55 -0.69
CA LEU A 22 -6.94 12.88 -1.68
C LEU A 22 -6.32 14.23 -1.35
N VAL A 23 -4.99 14.30 -1.40
CA VAL A 23 -4.22 15.53 -1.28
C VAL A 23 -3.74 15.90 -2.68
N LYS A 24 -4.16 17.06 -3.16
CA LYS A 24 -3.67 17.65 -4.41
C LYS A 24 -2.26 18.21 -4.21
N LYS A 25 -1.49 18.31 -5.28
CA LYS A 25 -0.31 19.19 -5.31
C LYS A 25 -0.77 20.61 -4.98
N GLY A 26 -0.10 21.25 -4.02
CA GLY A 26 -0.55 22.51 -3.42
C GLY A 26 -1.29 22.36 -2.09
N GLY A 27 -1.57 21.13 -1.65
CA GLY A 27 -2.01 20.82 -0.28
C GLY A 27 -3.52 20.78 -0.06
N THR A 28 -4.34 21.08 -1.08
CA THR A 28 -5.80 20.96 -0.98
C THR A 28 -6.20 19.52 -0.71
N LYS A 29 -6.97 19.30 0.37
CA LYS A 29 -7.53 18.00 0.72
C LYS A 29 -8.95 17.85 0.17
N ILE A 30 -9.28 16.67 -0.30
CA ILE A 30 -10.61 16.28 -0.78
C ILE A 30 -11.00 14.99 -0.10
N ASP A 31 -12.03 15.03 0.73
CA ASP A 31 -12.61 13.83 1.31
C ASP A 31 -13.37 13.05 0.24
N MET A 32 -13.16 11.74 0.18
CA MET A 32 -13.72 10.85 -0.83
C MET A 32 -14.45 9.70 -0.16
N HIS A 33 -15.49 9.19 -0.84
CA HIS A 33 -16.19 7.98 -0.41
C HIS A 33 -15.63 6.72 -1.08
N SER A 34 -15.16 6.85 -2.31
CA SER A 34 -14.56 5.77 -3.08
C SER A 34 -13.66 6.34 -4.17
N PHE A 35 -12.75 5.51 -4.65
CA PHE A 35 -11.87 5.85 -5.76
C PHE A 35 -11.50 4.62 -6.58
N HIS A 36 -11.07 4.86 -7.81
CA HIS A 36 -10.51 3.90 -8.73
C HIS A 36 -9.26 4.51 -9.39
N VAL A 37 -8.16 3.76 -9.37
CA VAL A 37 -6.91 4.18 -10.02
C VAL A 37 -6.91 3.64 -11.45
N ASN A 38 -7.06 4.53 -12.43
CA ASN A 38 -6.97 4.19 -13.83
C ASN A 38 -5.53 4.44 -14.32
N GLU A 39 -4.68 3.41 -14.25
CA GLU A 39 -3.28 3.50 -14.67
C GLU A 39 -3.12 3.85 -16.16
N SER A 40 -4.00 3.30 -17.01
CA SER A 40 -3.97 3.53 -18.47
C SER A 40 -4.19 5.00 -18.81
N LYS A 41 -5.18 5.63 -18.16
CA LYS A 41 -5.49 7.06 -18.32
C LYS A 41 -4.71 7.96 -17.36
N LYS A 42 -3.80 7.41 -16.56
CA LYS A 42 -2.99 8.10 -15.54
C LYS A 42 -3.82 9.06 -14.67
N ARG A 43 -4.96 8.59 -14.17
CA ARG A 43 -5.87 9.39 -13.34
C ARG A 43 -6.49 8.59 -12.22
N VAL A 44 -6.85 9.27 -11.14
CA VAL A 44 -7.68 8.75 -10.07
C VAL A 44 -9.09 9.26 -10.32
N GLU A 45 -10.03 8.33 -10.49
CA GLU A 45 -11.46 8.59 -10.54
C GLU A 45 -12.00 8.43 -9.13
N TYR A 46 -12.78 9.38 -8.61
CA TYR A 46 -13.24 9.36 -7.22
C TYR A 46 -14.63 9.95 -7.07
N LYS A 47 -15.31 9.57 -5.99
CA LYS A 47 -16.61 10.12 -5.61
C LYS A 47 -16.47 10.99 -4.36
N ALA A 48 -16.85 12.27 -4.46
CA ALA A 48 -16.87 13.23 -3.37
C ALA A 48 -18.15 14.05 -3.44
N ASN A 49 -18.80 14.32 -2.30
CA ASN A 49 -20.06 15.10 -2.24
C ASN A 49 -21.12 14.62 -3.25
N SER A 50 -21.28 13.29 -3.36
CA SER A 50 -22.18 12.63 -4.32
C SER A 50 -21.88 12.85 -5.82
N GLN A 51 -20.79 13.52 -6.16
CA GLN A 51 -20.35 13.74 -7.54
C GLN A 51 -19.19 12.83 -7.91
N ASN A 52 -19.19 12.36 -9.16
CA ASN A 52 -18.05 11.66 -9.75
C ASN A 52 -17.06 12.69 -10.30
N SER A 53 -15.79 12.55 -9.98
CA SER A 53 -14.71 13.44 -10.39
C SER A 53 -13.48 12.64 -10.78
N ALA A 54 -12.53 13.29 -11.45
CA ALA A 54 -11.24 12.68 -11.78
C ALA A 54 -10.11 13.69 -11.60
N ILE A 55 -8.92 13.18 -11.28
CA ILE A 55 -7.70 13.97 -11.17
C ILE A 55 -6.52 13.22 -11.79
N LEU A 56 -5.71 13.90 -12.58
CA LEU A 56 -4.52 13.32 -13.19
C LEU A 56 -3.49 12.97 -12.13
N PHE A 57 -2.72 11.90 -12.34
CA PHE A 57 -1.63 11.54 -11.43
C PHE A 57 -0.70 12.72 -11.16
N ASN A 58 -0.46 13.57 -12.17
CA ASN A 58 0.36 14.77 -12.06
C ASN A 58 -0.09 15.76 -11.01
N ASP A 59 -1.37 15.78 -10.65
CA ASP A 59 -1.93 16.72 -9.69
C ASP A 59 -2.17 16.08 -8.33
N VAL A 60 -1.89 14.78 -8.19
CA VAL A 60 -1.94 14.04 -6.93
C VAL A 60 -0.61 14.18 -6.20
N ASP A 61 -0.67 14.67 -4.96
CA ASP A 61 0.43 14.52 -4.01
C ASP A 61 0.35 13.14 -3.34
N SER A 62 -0.78 12.85 -2.72
CA SER A 62 -1.03 11.58 -2.04
C SER A 62 -2.53 11.25 -1.96
N LEU A 63 -2.84 9.98 -1.80
CA LEU A 63 -4.17 9.49 -1.48
C LEU A 63 -4.06 8.60 -0.24
N VAL A 64 -4.85 8.89 0.78
CA VAL A 64 -4.82 8.21 2.07
C VAL A 64 -6.14 7.46 2.22
N VAL A 65 -6.05 6.18 2.57
CA VAL A 65 -7.19 5.27 2.79
C VAL A 65 -6.88 4.54 4.08
N ASP A 66 -7.47 5.00 5.18
CA ASP A 66 -7.11 4.56 6.52
C ASP A 66 -5.61 4.72 6.77
N LYS A 67 -4.90 3.59 6.92
CA LYS A 67 -3.45 3.55 7.14
C LYS A 67 -2.63 3.40 5.86
N LYS A 68 -3.29 3.23 4.72
CA LYS A 68 -2.68 3.05 3.42
C LYS A 68 -2.41 4.42 2.81
N VAL A 69 -1.23 4.59 2.24
CA VAL A 69 -0.85 5.85 1.59
C VAL A 69 -0.36 5.55 0.18
N LEU A 70 -1.13 5.98 -0.81
CA LEU A 70 -0.78 5.91 -2.21
C LEU A 70 -0.07 7.21 -2.60
N LYS A 71 1.10 7.11 -3.23
CA LYS A 71 1.88 8.28 -3.67
C LYS A 71 2.28 8.17 -5.12
N ARG A 72 2.46 9.34 -5.74
CA ARG A 72 2.98 9.48 -7.09
C ARG A 72 4.50 9.37 -7.08
N PHE A 73 5.02 8.54 -7.98
CA PHE A 73 6.44 8.40 -8.26
C PHE A 73 6.69 8.62 -9.74
N ASP A 74 7.67 9.47 -10.05
CA ASP A 74 8.27 9.56 -11.37
C ASP A 74 9.46 8.58 -11.38
N ILE A 75 9.28 7.40 -11.97
CA ILE A 75 10.28 6.35 -12.07
C ILE A 75 10.81 6.30 -13.49
N GLY A 76 12.00 6.86 -13.72
CA GLY A 76 12.49 7.11 -15.06
C GLY A 76 11.53 8.02 -15.84
N LYS A 77 11.03 7.55 -16.99
CA LYS A 77 10.04 8.27 -17.81
C LYS A 77 8.58 7.90 -17.51
N LYS A 78 8.33 7.02 -16.52
CA LYS A 78 7.00 6.50 -16.20
C LYS A 78 6.50 7.12 -14.91
N GLN A 79 5.21 7.46 -14.90
CA GLN A 79 4.51 7.95 -13.72
C GLN A 79 3.68 6.84 -13.15
N ARG A 80 3.82 6.59 -11.85
CA ARG A 80 3.12 5.50 -11.16
C ARG A 80 2.51 6.02 -9.88
N LEU A 81 1.33 5.52 -9.53
CA LEU A 81 0.80 5.60 -8.18
C LEU A 81 1.06 4.27 -7.49
N LEU A 82 1.79 4.29 -6.38
CA LEU A 82 2.16 3.09 -5.63
C LEU A 82 1.85 3.29 -4.15
N TYR A 83 1.45 2.22 -3.47
CA TYR A 83 1.26 2.24 -2.03
C TYR A 83 2.62 2.24 -1.35
N VAL A 84 2.82 3.16 -0.41
CA VAL A 84 4.07 3.29 0.33
C VAL A 84 4.05 2.34 1.52
N ILE A 85 5.00 1.42 1.56
CA ILE A 85 5.24 0.52 2.70
C ILE A 85 6.12 1.24 3.72
N ALA A 86 7.30 1.69 3.29
CA ALA A 86 8.28 2.34 4.16
C ALA A 86 9.08 3.41 3.39
N SER A 87 9.55 4.44 4.10
CA SER A 87 10.46 5.44 3.55
C SER A 87 11.54 5.78 4.57
N SER A 88 12.82 5.67 4.20
CA SER A 88 13.97 6.01 5.04
C SER A 88 15.09 6.57 4.15
N LYS A 89 15.81 7.60 4.62
CA LYS A 89 17.03 8.13 3.98
C LYS A 89 16.97 8.30 2.45
N GLY A 90 15.85 8.82 1.92
CA GLY A 90 15.66 9.04 0.48
C GLY A 90 15.28 7.79 -0.33
N LYS A 91 15.20 6.62 0.32
CA LYS A 91 14.68 5.37 -0.23
C LYS A 91 13.21 5.20 0.13
N THR A 92 12.44 4.61 -0.77
CA THR A 92 11.04 4.25 -0.54
C THR A 92 10.77 2.84 -1.03
N LEU A 93 10.27 1.99 -0.15
CA LEU A 93 9.71 0.70 -0.52
C LEU A 93 8.22 0.90 -0.80
N ALA A 94 7.79 0.53 -2.00
CA ALA A 94 6.41 0.70 -2.43
C ALA A 94 5.88 -0.58 -3.08
N THR A 95 4.56 -0.71 -3.10
CA THR A 95 3.87 -1.85 -3.70
C THR A 95 2.69 -1.44 -4.57
N SER A 96 2.36 -2.30 -5.52
CA SER A 96 1.10 -2.30 -6.25
C SER A 96 0.66 -3.73 -6.47
N ASN A 97 -0.63 -3.95 -6.61
CA ASN A 97 -1.17 -5.23 -7.07
C ASN A 97 -2.21 -4.99 -8.17
N LYS A 98 -2.33 -5.93 -9.08
CA LYS A 98 -3.29 -5.88 -10.19
C LYS A 98 -3.71 -7.28 -10.63
N MET A 99 -4.91 -7.38 -11.20
CA MET A 99 -5.38 -8.59 -11.85
C MET A 99 -4.76 -8.69 -13.25
N VAL A 100 -4.20 -9.84 -13.59
CA VAL A 100 -3.64 -10.12 -14.92
C VAL A 100 -4.25 -11.41 -15.47
N SER A 101 -4.70 -11.37 -16.72
CA SER A 101 -5.10 -12.58 -17.46
C SER A 101 -3.88 -13.41 -17.82
N ARG A 102 -3.99 -14.72 -17.66
CA ARG A 102 -2.98 -15.70 -18.02
C ARG A 102 -3.64 -16.84 -18.78
N TYR A 103 -3.08 -17.15 -19.94
CA TYR A 103 -3.50 -18.27 -20.77
C TYR A 103 -2.57 -19.45 -20.55
N VAL A 104 -3.13 -20.61 -20.17
CA VAL A 104 -2.38 -21.88 -20.08
C VAL A 104 -3.22 -22.96 -20.76
N GLY A 105 -2.68 -23.57 -21.81
CA GLY A 105 -3.35 -24.67 -22.52
C GLY A 105 -4.73 -24.31 -23.09
N GLY A 106 -4.94 -23.05 -23.51
CA GLY A 106 -6.23 -22.58 -24.04
C GLY A 106 -7.23 -22.11 -22.99
N PHE A 107 -6.94 -22.26 -21.69
CA PHE A 107 -7.77 -21.73 -20.61
C PHE A 107 -7.27 -20.36 -20.16
N GLU A 108 -8.17 -19.36 -20.13
CA GLU A 108 -7.92 -18.07 -19.49
C GLU A 108 -8.16 -18.17 -17.99
N SER A 109 -7.18 -17.74 -17.21
CA SER A 109 -7.27 -17.58 -15.76
C SER A 109 -6.87 -16.17 -15.36
N VAL A 110 -7.55 -15.58 -14.39
CA VAL A 110 -7.17 -14.27 -13.83
C VAL A 110 -6.41 -14.51 -12.54
N VAL A 111 -5.20 -13.96 -12.45
CA VAL A 111 -4.37 -14.05 -11.24
C VAL A 111 -4.01 -12.67 -10.73
N LYS A 112 -3.90 -12.53 -9.41
CA LYS A 112 -3.40 -11.30 -8.79
C LYS A 112 -1.88 -11.30 -8.83
N GLN A 113 -1.31 -10.32 -9.52
CA GLN A 113 0.12 -10.05 -9.55
C GLN A 113 0.44 -8.93 -8.57
N TYR A 114 1.42 -9.19 -7.71
CA TYR A 114 2.02 -8.23 -6.80
C TYR A 114 3.30 -7.69 -7.40
N GLU A 115 3.59 -6.43 -7.13
CA GLU A 115 4.85 -5.79 -7.46
C GLU A 115 5.37 -5.05 -6.24
N ILE A 116 6.66 -5.26 -5.94
CA ILE A 116 7.40 -4.53 -4.93
C ILE A 116 8.50 -3.75 -5.64
N VAL A 117 8.64 -2.47 -5.32
CA VAL A 117 9.61 -1.57 -5.94
C VAL A 117 10.37 -0.84 -4.85
N LEU A 118 11.70 -0.93 -4.90
CA LEU A 118 12.57 -0.03 -4.16
C LEU A 118 12.88 1.18 -5.03
N ILE A 119 12.56 2.37 -4.52
CA ILE A 119 12.71 3.64 -5.24
C ILE A 119 13.75 4.49 -4.55
N GLU A 120 14.75 4.93 -5.30
CA GLU A 120 15.81 5.82 -4.84
C GLU A 120 16.12 6.84 -5.94
N ASN A 121 16.09 8.13 -5.60
CA ASN A 121 16.38 9.23 -6.53
C ASN A 121 15.60 9.16 -7.87
N GLY A 122 14.31 8.79 -7.82
CA GLY A 122 13.45 8.68 -9.00
C GLY A 122 13.77 7.48 -9.91
N LYS A 123 14.55 6.51 -9.43
CA LYS A 123 14.85 5.26 -10.11
C LYS A 123 14.32 4.08 -9.31
N ALA A 124 13.86 3.05 -10.02
CA ALA A 124 13.60 1.74 -9.41
C ALA A 124 14.93 1.01 -9.33
N THR A 125 15.49 0.88 -8.14
CA THR A 125 16.76 0.18 -7.90
C THR A 125 16.55 -1.32 -7.78
N GLU A 126 15.40 -1.75 -7.27
CA GLU A 126 14.98 -3.15 -7.23
C GLU A 126 13.49 -3.26 -7.59
N THR A 127 13.12 -4.34 -8.26
CA THR A 127 11.72 -4.66 -8.60
C THR A 127 11.50 -6.15 -8.53
N LEU A 128 10.51 -6.56 -7.73
CA LEU A 128 10.03 -7.94 -7.66
C LEU A 128 8.60 -8.00 -8.17
N LYS A 129 8.29 -9.05 -8.92
CA LYS A 129 6.92 -9.34 -9.38
C LYS A 129 6.63 -10.80 -9.14
N PHE A 130 5.53 -11.08 -8.47
CA PHE A 130 5.15 -12.44 -8.10
C PHE A 130 3.64 -12.56 -7.93
N THR A 131 3.16 -13.79 -7.86
CA THR A 131 1.78 -14.15 -7.55
C THR A 131 1.71 -14.99 -6.27
N ALA A 132 0.50 -15.44 -5.91
CA ALA A 132 0.30 -16.39 -4.82
C ALA A 132 0.71 -17.83 -5.15
N ARG A 133 1.20 -18.11 -6.37
CA ARG A 133 1.56 -19.47 -6.79
C ARG A 133 2.86 -19.93 -6.13
N GLU A 134 2.97 -21.23 -5.90
CA GLU A 134 4.17 -21.81 -5.28
C GLU A 134 5.44 -21.60 -6.12
N SER A 135 5.32 -21.53 -7.45
CA SER A 135 6.44 -21.20 -8.34
C SER A 135 7.12 -19.87 -8.01
N ASP A 136 6.41 -18.95 -7.37
CA ASP A 136 6.89 -17.59 -7.09
C ASP A 136 7.30 -17.44 -5.61
N ALA A 137 7.34 -18.54 -4.85
CA ALA A 137 7.68 -18.58 -3.43
C ALA A 137 9.04 -17.94 -3.12
N GLU A 138 10.05 -18.21 -3.96
CA GLU A 138 11.38 -17.62 -3.80
C GLU A 138 11.38 -16.11 -4.04
N ASP A 139 10.60 -15.63 -5.01
CA ASP A 139 10.47 -14.20 -5.28
C ASP A 139 9.71 -13.48 -4.17
N ARG A 140 8.74 -14.13 -3.53
CA ARG A 140 8.09 -13.62 -2.33
C ARG A 140 9.07 -13.47 -1.17
N ALA A 141 9.90 -14.49 -0.91
CA ALA A 141 10.89 -14.46 0.16
C ALA A 141 11.92 -13.32 0.00
N LYS A 142 12.25 -12.93 -1.24
CA LYS A 142 13.16 -11.80 -1.51
C LYS A 142 12.65 -10.46 -0.97
N VAL A 143 11.34 -10.31 -0.72
CA VAL A 143 10.79 -9.08 -0.11
C VAL A 143 11.42 -8.81 1.25
N PHE A 144 11.59 -9.85 2.07
CA PHE A 144 12.23 -9.76 3.38
C PHE A 144 13.69 -9.32 3.27
N LYS A 145 14.41 -9.86 2.28
CA LYS A 145 15.80 -9.47 2.01
C LYS A 145 15.94 -8.01 1.58
N ILE A 146 15.06 -7.52 0.71
CA ILE A 146 15.06 -6.10 0.31
C ILE A 146 14.80 -5.22 1.52
N ALA A 147 13.80 -5.56 2.31
CA ALA A 147 13.43 -4.82 3.51
C ALA A 147 14.59 -4.77 4.51
N SER A 148 15.18 -5.92 4.86
CA SER A 148 16.29 -5.99 5.81
C SER A 148 17.55 -5.30 5.30
N THR A 149 17.84 -5.34 4.00
CA THR A 149 19.05 -4.72 3.43
C THR A 149 18.97 -3.19 3.45
N HIS A 150 17.79 -2.63 3.15
CA HIS A 150 17.65 -1.18 2.91
C HIS A 150 16.99 -0.41 4.04
N PHE A 151 16.30 -1.09 4.96
CA PHE A 151 15.52 -0.47 6.03
C PHE A 151 15.79 -1.10 7.40
N MET A 152 16.95 -1.72 7.61
CA MET A 152 17.35 -2.28 8.91
C MET A 152 17.30 -1.26 10.05
N ASP A 153 17.52 0.01 9.73
CA ASP A 153 17.47 1.14 10.67
C ASP A 153 16.03 1.56 11.04
N CYS A 154 15.02 0.98 10.40
CA CYS A 154 13.62 1.27 10.62
C CYS A 154 12.99 0.23 11.55
N ASN A 155 13.25 0.36 12.86
CA ASN A 155 12.80 -0.63 13.87
C ASN A 155 11.32 -0.99 13.76
N SER A 156 10.44 0.01 13.61
CA SER A 156 8.99 -0.22 13.47
C SER A 156 8.62 -1.04 12.23
N PHE A 157 9.37 -0.87 11.14
CA PHE A 157 9.19 -1.68 9.94
C PHE A 157 9.74 -3.09 10.12
N MET A 158 10.92 -3.23 10.73
CA MET A 158 11.52 -4.54 10.98
C MET A 158 10.68 -5.37 11.96
N GLU A 159 10.14 -4.76 13.01
CA GLU A 159 9.18 -5.39 13.94
C GLU A 159 7.94 -5.88 13.20
N ARG A 160 7.36 -5.04 12.33
CA ARG A 160 6.20 -5.44 11.52
C ARG A 160 6.53 -6.58 10.58
N LEU A 161 7.70 -6.53 9.93
CA LEU A 161 8.15 -7.53 8.99
C LEU A 161 8.37 -8.89 9.67
N ALA A 162 8.93 -8.90 10.89
CA ALA A 162 9.13 -10.11 11.68
C ALA A 162 7.80 -10.81 12.03
N LEU A 163 6.70 -10.05 12.17
CA LEU A 163 5.36 -10.63 12.36
C LEU A 163 4.78 -11.25 11.08
N LEU A 164 5.27 -10.82 9.91
CA LEU A 164 4.83 -11.40 8.65
C LEU A 164 5.50 -12.74 8.42
N GLY A 165 6.77 -12.89 8.81
CA GLY A 165 7.57 -14.12 8.72
C GLY A 165 9.04 -13.79 8.46
N ASP A 166 9.80 -14.73 7.92
CA ASP A 166 11.21 -14.54 7.58
C ASP A 166 11.53 -14.89 6.11
N GLN A 167 12.81 -14.75 5.77
CA GLN A 167 13.33 -15.05 4.43
C GLN A 167 13.41 -16.56 4.11
N GLU A 168 13.26 -17.43 5.11
CA GLU A 168 13.33 -18.89 4.97
C GLU A 168 11.93 -19.48 4.70
N ASP A 169 10.86 -18.85 5.20
CA ASP A 169 9.48 -19.17 4.86
C ASP A 169 9.06 -18.63 3.48
N LYS A 170 9.38 -19.41 2.44
CA LYS A 170 9.02 -19.13 1.05
C LYS A 170 7.51 -19.24 0.77
N SER A 171 6.77 -19.96 1.60
CA SER A 171 5.33 -20.22 1.41
C SER A 171 4.44 -19.12 1.98
N ASN A 172 5.03 -18.14 2.65
CA ASN A 172 4.36 -17.14 3.45
C ASN A 172 3.29 -16.32 2.72
N LEU A 173 2.03 -16.71 2.92
CA LEU A 173 0.86 -16.02 2.37
C LEU A 173 0.44 -14.80 3.22
N ILE A 174 0.94 -14.67 4.45
CA ILE A 174 0.66 -13.52 5.32
C ILE A 174 1.21 -12.25 4.70
N LEU A 175 2.36 -12.33 4.05
CA LEU A 175 2.91 -11.23 3.25
C LEU A 175 1.90 -10.73 2.22
N LEU A 176 1.20 -11.61 1.51
CA LEU A 176 0.23 -11.21 0.47
C LEU A 176 -0.95 -10.44 1.07
N ASN A 177 -1.43 -10.86 2.24
CA ASN A 177 -2.47 -10.14 2.98
C ASN A 177 -2.00 -8.73 3.38
N TYR A 178 -0.73 -8.60 3.79
CA TYR A 178 -0.14 -7.30 4.07
C TYR A 178 -0.05 -6.44 2.80
N LEU A 179 0.36 -7.00 1.67
CA LEU A 179 0.47 -6.27 0.40
C LEU A 179 -0.88 -5.87 -0.22
N ASP A 180 -1.96 -6.54 0.18
CA ASP A 180 -3.33 -6.13 -0.14
C ASP A 180 -3.75 -4.89 0.64
N ASN A 181 -3.21 -4.71 1.86
CA ASN A 181 -3.52 -3.59 2.74
C ASN A 181 -2.26 -3.02 3.41
N PRO A 182 -1.34 -2.42 2.62
CA PRO A 182 -0.05 -2.00 3.15
C PRO A 182 -0.22 -0.79 4.06
N GLU A 183 0.00 -0.99 5.35
CA GLU A 183 0.14 0.10 6.31
C GLU A 183 1.46 0.82 6.06
N ARG A 184 1.40 2.13 5.85
CA ARG A 184 2.61 2.95 5.73
C ARG A 184 3.30 3.04 7.09
N LEU A 185 4.55 2.61 7.16
CA LEU A 185 5.37 2.71 8.34
C LEU A 185 6.36 3.86 8.20
N TYR A 186 6.42 4.66 9.25
CA TYR A 186 7.32 5.81 9.34
C TYR A 186 8.62 5.36 9.98
N CYS A 187 9.70 5.40 9.21
CA CYS A 187 11.05 5.27 9.73
C CYS A 187 11.43 6.63 10.33
N LYS A 188 11.60 6.69 11.65
CA LYS A 188 12.14 7.88 12.30
C LYS A 188 13.58 8.08 11.80
N LYS A 189 13.94 9.33 11.51
CA LYS A 189 15.32 9.70 11.23
C LYS A 189 16.17 9.58 12.48
#